data_AF-A0AAP3DJI8-F1
#
_entry.id   AF-A0AAP3DJI8-F1
#
_cell.length_a   1.000
_cell.length_b   1.000
_cell.length_c   1.000
_cell.angle_alpha   90.00
_cell.angle_beta   90.00
_cell.angle_gamma   90.00
#
_symmetry.space_group_name_H-M   'P 1'
#
loop_
_entity.id
_entity.type
_entity.pdbx_description
1 polymer ?
#
loop_
_entity_poly.entity_id
_entity_poly.type
_entity_poly.pdbx_seq_one_letter_code
_entity_poly.pdbx_strand_id
1 'polypeptide(L)'
;MKRLTRASDSSSGNILEQLPKVWILLIAMQEASVAWQEWTVSESILSHFVFAFVLFFYSYTVHQLFFTWKPVENINNANKITTQYVFPVERVYLVVLNGCNKERLFEAHTPFLDWLQRTGTSWDKVESVYPADTKACFCSLLTGTYPSEHQINSHLGIRRTLERETIFDVLQQAGKLGTILAEERISCLFDEKAHHAYVQESQQPDNYRIEQAIQIIDQDNPEFLLVQMTDIYQTGIACGVSCDEYVEKINQTDQMIAQFYHTLDKLGKLNQAVFIVCSDHGEATGMGGRVHLSHKERYTSLIMHGTSIHRGKIVTTKRSIVSVAATIAYLLAVPYPKQAKGSVLLEGMITYQNEDHQLPIFGNDKFEQII
;
A
#
# COMPACT_ATOMS: atom_id res chain seq x y z
N MET A 1 9.78 8.01 -28.63
CA MET A 1 8.57 7.34 -28.08
C MET A 1 8.79 6.68 -26.72
N LYS A 2 9.71 5.71 -26.55
CA LYS A 2 9.90 5.01 -25.25
C LYS A 2 10.16 5.91 -24.02
N ARG A 3 10.83 7.06 -24.17
CA ARG A 3 11.01 8.04 -23.07
C ARG A 3 9.73 8.80 -22.72
N LEU A 4 8.86 9.05 -23.70
CA LEU A 4 7.61 9.81 -23.55
C LEU A 4 6.49 8.99 -22.89
N THR A 5 6.51 7.67 -23.03
CA THR A 5 5.54 6.76 -22.37
C THR A 5 6.01 6.26 -21.00
N ARG A 6 7.32 6.34 -20.70
CA ARG A 6 7.88 5.98 -19.38
C ARG A 6 7.60 7.01 -18.29
N ALA A 7 7.35 8.27 -18.69
CA ALA A 7 7.16 9.41 -17.81
C ALA A 7 5.70 9.92 -17.78
N SER A 8 4.71 9.06 -18.07
CA SER A 8 3.31 9.39 -17.75
C SER A 8 3.15 9.37 -16.23
N ASP A 9 3.51 10.46 -15.59
CA ASP A 9 3.40 10.64 -14.16
C ASP A 9 2.01 11.18 -13.79
N SER A 10 1.76 11.26 -12.50
CA SER A 10 0.58 11.88 -11.90
C SER A 10 0.66 13.42 -11.90
N SER A 11 1.49 14.04 -12.74
CA SER A 11 1.56 15.49 -12.89
C SER A 11 0.96 15.94 -14.22
N SER A 12 0.86 17.26 -14.40
CA SER A 12 0.49 17.87 -15.67
C SER A 12 1.45 17.52 -16.82
N GLY A 13 2.56 16.81 -16.58
CA GLY A 13 3.46 16.31 -17.63
C GLY A 13 2.91 15.13 -18.44
N ASN A 14 1.78 14.54 -18.05
CA ASN A 14 1.22 13.36 -18.72
C ASN A 14 0.87 13.65 -20.19
N ILE A 15 1.50 12.93 -21.12
CA ILE A 15 1.29 13.09 -22.55
C ILE A 15 -0.17 12.85 -22.99
N LEU A 16 -0.89 11.95 -22.30
CA LEU A 16 -2.30 11.69 -22.56
C LEU A 16 -3.19 12.87 -22.15
N GLU A 17 -2.75 13.68 -21.19
CA GLU A 17 -3.41 14.92 -20.79
C GLU A 17 -2.97 16.11 -21.68
N GLN A 18 -1.69 16.17 -22.04
CA GLN A 18 -1.10 17.31 -22.74
C GLN A 18 -1.34 17.31 -24.24
N LEU A 19 -1.30 16.15 -24.92
CA LEU A 19 -1.55 16.09 -26.37
C LEU A 19 -2.94 16.64 -26.74
N PRO A 20 -4.05 16.22 -26.08
CA PRO A 20 -5.36 16.81 -26.37
C PRO A 20 -5.39 18.32 -26.18
N LYS A 21 -4.77 18.84 -25.10
CA LYS A 21 -4.70 20.29 -24.83
C LYS A 21 -3.95 21.03 -25.92
N VAL A 22 -2.82 20.49 -26.37
CA VAL A 22 -2.01 21.08 -27.45
C VAL A 22 -2.81 21.13 -28.76
N TRP A 23 -3.48 20.05 -29.14
CA TRP A 23 -4.32 20.03 -30.34
C TRP A 23 -5.50 21.00 -30.25
N ILE A 24 -6.20 21.05 -29.11
CA ILE A 24 -7.28 22.01 -28.88
C ILE A 24 -6.76 23.44 -28.98
N LEU A 25 -5.59 23.73 -28.40
CA LEU A 25 -4.98 25.05 -28.45
C LEU A 25 -4.58 25.43 -29.89
N LEU A 26 -3.98 24.50 -30.64
CA LEU A 26 -3.61 24.73 -32.04
C LEU A 26 -4.83 24.99 -32.93
N ILE A 27 -5.90 24.21 -32.75
CA ILE A 27 -7.17 24.43 -33.46
C ILE A 27 -7.73 25.79 -33.08
N ALA A 28 -7.80 26.14 -31.79
CA ALA A 28 -8.29 27.44 -31.35
C ALA A 28 -7.43 28.61 -31.89
N MET A 29 -6.11 28.46 -31.95
CA MET A 29 -5.20 29.46 -32.52
C MET A 29 -5.39 29.59 -34.04
N GLN A 30 -5.58 28.49 -34.75
CA GLN A 30 -5.86 28.49 -36.19
C GLN A 30 -7.19 29.19 -36.49
N GLU A 31 -8.27 28.83 -35.79
CA GLU A 31 -9.58 29.46 -35.94
C GLU A 31 -9.52 30.96 -35.61
N ALA A 32 -8.85 31.34 -34.53
CA ALA A 32 -8.63 32.74 -34.19
C ALA A 32 -7.86 33.50 -35.29
N SER A 33 -6.86 32.86 -35.92
CA SER A 33 -6.09 33.46 -37.00
C SER A 33 -6.90 33.68 -38.28
N VAL A 34 -7.78 32.74 -38.63
CA VAL A 34 -8.68 32.85 -39.79
C VAL A 34 -9.77 33.89 -39.53
N ALA A 35 -10.38 33.87 -38.35
CA ALA A 35 -11.37 34.85 -37.93
C ALA A 35 -10.82 36.29 -37.88
N TRP A 36 -9.53 36.45 -37.53
CA TRP A 36 -8.85 37.76 -37.56
C TRP A 36 -8.68 38.31 -38.98
N GLN A 37 -8.55 37.44 -39.99
CA GLN A 37 -8.37 37.85 -41.39
C GLN A 37 -9.69 38.21 -42.10
N GLU A 38 -10.82 37.61 -41.72
CA GLU A 38 -12.12 37.76 -42.41
C GLU A 38 -13.25 38.34 -41.54
N TRP A 39 -12.93 39.25 -40.61
CA TRP A 39 -13.82 39.70 -39.53
C TRP A 39 -15.26 40.07 -39.97
N THR A 40 -16.18 39.11 -39.87
CA THR A 40 -17.64 39.29 -39.91
C THR A 40 -18.22 38.69 -38.62
N VAL A 41 -18.77 39.56 -37.78
CA VAL A 41 -19.00 39.30 -36.34
C VAL A 41 -20.11 38.26 -36.05
N SER A 42 -20.97 37.92 -37.02
CA SER A 42 -22.23 37.20 -36.73
C SER A 42 -22.16 35.67 -36.81
N GLU A 43 -21.48 35.08 -37.80
CA GLU A 43 -21.38 33.61 -37.93
C GLU A 43 -20.30 32.99 -37.01
N SER A 44 -19.34 33.81 -36.59
CA SER A 44 -18.28 33.44 -35.65
C SER A 44 -18.83 33.10 -34.25
N ILE A 45 -19.81 33.83 -33.73
CA ILE A 45 -20.23 33.64 -32.33
C ILE A 45 -20.92 32.28 -32.11
N LEU A 46 -21.86 31.91 -32.99
CA LEU A 46 -22.61 30.65 -32.85
C LEU A 46 -21.70 29.42 -32.95
N SER A 47 -20.74 29.43 -33.89
CA SER A 47 -19.79 28.33 -34.06
C SER A 47 -18.87 28.17 -32.84
N HIS A 48 -18.40 29.26 -32.25
CA HIS A 48 -17.61 29.22 -31.01
C HIS A 48 -18.44 28.71 -29.82
N PHE A 49 -19.71 29.11 -29.71
CA PHE A 49 -20.61 28.58 -28.67
C PHE A 49 -20.86 27.08 -28.83
N VAL A 50 -21.12 26.60 -30.06
CA VAL A 50 -21.31 25.18 -30.35
C VAL A 50 -20.03 24.40 -30.04
N PHE A 51 -18.87 24.90 -30.44
CA PHE A 51 -17.57 24.28 -30.12
C PHE A 51 -17.33 24.20 -28.61
N ALA A 52 -17.53 25.30 -27.88
CA ALA A 52 -17.35 25.32 -26.42
C ALA A 52 -18.33 24.37 -25.71
N PHE A 53 -19.59 24.30 -26.18
CA PHE A 53 -20.60 23.38 -25.66
C PHE A 53 -20.19 21.92 -25.91
N VAL A 54 -19.82 21.56 -27.14
CA VAL A 54 -19.35 20.20 -27.47
C VAL A 54 -18.11 19.84 -26.67
N LEU A 55 -17.14 20.75 -26.55
CA LEU A 55 -15.92 20.54 -25.78
C LEU A 55 -16.22 20.37 -24.28
N PHE A 56 -17.16 21.13 -23.73
CA PHE A 56 -17.59 20.99 -22.35
C PHE A 56 -18.21 19.61 -22.10
N PHE A 57 -19.18 19.20 -22.92
CA PHE A 57 -19.83 17.89 -22.75
C PHE A 57 -18.85 16.74 -23.01
N TYR A 58 -18.00 16.84 -24.03
CA TYR A 58 -16.94 15.87 -24.28
C TYR A 58 -16.00 15.75 -23.08
N SER A 59 -15.49 16.88 -22.56
CA SER A 59 -14.59 16.90 -21.40
C SER A 59 -15.27 16.38 -20.14
N TYR A 60 -16.54 16.75 -19.91
CA TYR A 60 -17.34 16.27 -18.80
C TYR A 60 -17.55 14.76 -18.89
N THR A 61 -17.96 14.23 -20.05
CA THR A 61 -18.14 12.80 -20.28
C THR A 61 -16.84 12.02 -20.14
N VAL A 62 -15.74 12.52 -20.71
CA VAL A 62 -14.40 11.92 -20.55
C VAL A 62 -14.00 11.90 -19.07
N HIS A 63 -14.26 12.99 -18.34
CA HIS A 63 -13.98 13.05 -16.91
C HIS A 63 -14.82 12.02 -16.13
N GLN A 64 -16.13 11.97 -16.35
CA GLN A 64 -16.99 11.03 -15.61
C GLN A 64 -16.68 9.55 -15.93
N LEU A 65 -16.30 9.24 -17.18
CA LEU A 65 -16.05 7.86 -17.60
C LEU A 65 -14.62 7.38 -17.35
N PHE A 66 -13.62 8.28 -17.44
CA PHE A 66 -12.21 7.89 -17.45
C PHE A 66 -11.37 8.54 -16.33
N PHE A 67 -11.84 9.59 -15.66
CA PHE A 67 -11.15 10.20 -14.52
C PHE A 67 -11.60 9.60 -13.18
N THR A 68 -11.68 8.27 -13.08
CA THR A 68 -11.89 7.52 -11.83
C THR A 68 -10.57 7.29 -11.07
N TRP A 69 -9.72 8.33 -11.04
CA TRP A 69 -8.36 8.25 -10.51
C TRP A 69 -8.36 8.04 -8.99
N LYS A 70 -9.33 8.62 -8.27
CA LYS A 70 -9.54 8.36 -6.84
C LYS A 70 -10.19 6.97 -6.64
N PRO A 71 -9.60 6.06 -5.84
CA PRO A 71 -10.23 4.79 -5.49
C PRO A 71 -11.57 5.01 -4.76
N VAL A 72 -12.56 4.18 -5.05
CA VAL A 72 -13.84 4.21 -4.35
C VAL A 72 -13.63 3.65 -2.95
N GLU A 73 -13.92 4.47 -1.95
CA GLU A 73 -13.84 4.09 -0.54
C GLU A 73 -14.95 3.10 -0.21
N ASN A 74 -14.60 1.95 0.37
CA ASN A 74 -15.54 0.90 0.67
C ASN A 74 -16.04 1.07 2.12
N ILE A 75 -17.21 1.68 2.29
CA ILE A 75 -17.62 2.25 3.58
C ILE A 75 -18.17 1.19 4.58
N ASN A 76 -18.49 -0.04 4.15
CA ASN A 76 -19.41 -0.92 4.89
C ASN A 76 -18.98 -2.39 5.15
N ASN A 77 -17.70 -2.70 5.39
CA ASN A 77 -17.26 -4.11 5.46
C ASN A 77 -16.51 -4.61 6.71
N ALA A 78 -15.94 -3.76 7.58
CA ALA A 78 -15.17 -4.28 8.72
C ALA A 78 -16.03 -4.95 9.81
N ASN A 79 -17.27 -4.48 10.03
CA ASN A 79 -18.07 -4.81 11.22
C ASN A 79 -18.98 -6.05 11.10
N LYS A 80 -18.67 -7.01 10.22
CA LYS A 80 -19.60 -8.14 9.96
C LYS A 80 -19.18 -9.48 10.53
N ILE A 81 -17.91 -9.64 10.92
CA ILE A 81 -17.39 -10.93 11.39
C ILE A 81 -17.06 -10.81 12.87
N THR A 82 -17.96 -11.28 13.74
CA THR A 82 -17.77 -11.26 15.19
C THR A 82 -17.23 -12.58 15.74
N THR A 83 -17.25 -13.65 14.93
CA THR A 83 -16.83 -14.99 15.33
C THR A 83 -15.56 -15.39 14.60
N GLN A 84 -14.56 -15.84 15.36
CA GLN A 84 -13.28 -16.29 14.83
C GLN A 84 -13.36 -17.76 14.45
N TYR A 85 -12.85 -18.09 13.26
CA TYR A 85 -12.88 -19.46 12.73
C TYR A 85 -11.48 -19.94 12.31
N VAL A 86 -10.41 -19.25 12.69
CA VAL A 86 -9.03 -19.61 12.35
C VAL A 86 -8.35 -20.35 13.49
N PHE A 87 -7.32 -21.16 13.17
CA PHE A 87 -6.46 -21.73 14.21
C PHE A 87 -5.79 -20.60 15.01
N PRO A 88 -5.47 -20.84 16.30
CA PRO A 88 -4.90 -19.81 17.16
C PRO A 88 -3.61 -19.23 16.59
N VAL A 89 -3.61 -17.92 16.38
CA VAL A 89 -2.44 -17.13 16.01
C VAL A 89 -2.02 -16.29 17.21
N GLU A 90 -0.80 -16.49 17.68
CA GLU A 90 -0.23 -15.74 18.80
C GLU A 90 0.42 -14.44 18.35
N ARG A 91 1.00 -14.44 17.13
CA ARG A 91 1.83 -13.33 16.66
C ARG A 91 1.57 -12.96 15.20
N VAL A 92 1.68 -11.68 14.89
CA VAL A 92 1.69 -11.18 13.52
C VAL A 92 2.91 -10.29 13.30
N TYR A 93 3.69 -10.63 12.28
CA TYR A 93 4.80 -9.81 11.79
C TYR A 93 4.38 -9.15 10.47
N LEU A 94 4.40 -7.83 10.41
CA LEU A 94 4.06 -7.07 9.21
C LEU A 94 5.30 -6.31 8.71
N VAL A 95 5.79 -6.69 7.53
CA VAL A 95 6.86 -5.96 6.83
C VAL A 95 6.23 -5.13 5.71
N VAL A 96 6.41 -3.81 5.78
CA VAL A 96 5.86 -2.87 4.79
C VAL A 96 6.98 -2.37 3.88
N LEU A 97 6.93 -2.76 2.61
CA LEU A 97 7.80 -2.27 1.53
C LEU A 97 7.31 -0.86 1.13
N ASN A 98 7.86 0.18 1.78
CA ASN A 98 7.42 1.55 1.53
C ASN A 98 7.67 1.93 0.07
N GLY A 99 6.64 2.46 -0.60
CA GLY A 99 6.75 2.95 -1.98
C GLY A 99 7.25 1.92 -2.98
N CYS A 100 6.90 0.63 -2.81
CA CYS A 100 7.35 -0.45 -3.68
C CYS A 100 6.41 -0.60 -4.88
N ASN A 101 6.91 -0.22 -6.06
CA ASN A 101 6.18 -0.34 -7.31
C ASN A 101 5.98 -1.82 -7.68
N LYS A 102 4.71 -2.22 -7.83
CA LYS A 102 4.33 -3.61 -8.14
C LYS A 102 4.94 -4.15 -9.44
N GLU A 103 5.00 -3.35 -10.50
CA GLU A 103 5.58 -3.78 -11.79
C GLU A 103 7.07 -4.06 -11.64
N ARG A 104 7.79 -3.17 -10.92
CA ARG A 104 9.22 -3.35 -10.67
C ARG A 104 9.52 -4.48 -9.70
N LEU A 105 8.66 -4.72 -8.72
CA LEU A 105 8.77 -5.90 -7.86
C LEU A 105 8.71 -7.20 -8.68
N PHE A 106 7.82 -7.26 -9.68
CA PHE A 106 7.71 -8.42 -10.55
C PHE A 106 8.91 -8.60 -11.49
N GLU A 107 9.60 -7.52 -11.86
CA GLU A 107 10.82 -7.56 -12.67
C GLU A 107 12.08 -7.89 -11.85
N ALA A 108 12.05 -7.61 -10.54
CA ALA A 108 13.15 -7.82 -9.62
C ALA A 108 13.39 -9.30 -9.34
N HIS A 109 14.63 -9.66 -9.00
CA HIS A 109 14.96 -11.01 -8.58
C HIS A 109 14.72 -11.15 -7.07
N THR A 110 13.51 -11.62 -6.71
CA THR A 110 13.05 -11.71 -5.32
C THR A 110 12.70 -13.15 -4.91
N PRO A 111 13.69 -14.08 -4.87
CA PRO A 111 13.45 -15.50 -4.65
C PRO A 111 12.73 -15.80 -3.33
N PHE A 112 12.93 -14.98 -2.29
CA PHE A 112 12.25 -15.18 -1.01
C PHE A 112 10.77 -14.73 -1.05
N LEU A 113 10.46 -13.57 -1.63
CA LEU A 113 9.09 -13.13 -1.85
C LEU A 113 8.34 -14.07 -2.81
N ASP A 114 9.01 -14.56 -3.86
CA ASP A 114 8.48 -15.59 -4.77
C ASP A 114 8.18 -16.91 -4.04
N TRP A 115 9.03 -17.29 -3.08
CA TRP A 115 8.78 -18.43 -2.20
C TRP A 115 7.57 -18.17 -1.30
N LEU A 116 7.49 -17.02 -0.61
CA LEU A 116 6.35 -16.65 0.23
C LEU A 116 5.03 -16.65 -0.54
N GLN A 117 5.02 -16.17 -1.79
CA GLN A 117 3.85 -16.20 -2.65
C GLN A 117 3.43 -17.63 -3.02
N ARG A 118 4.39 -18.52 -3.31
CA ARG A 118 4.12 -19.93 -3.65
C ARG A 118 3.69 -20.76 -2.45
N THR A 119 4.19 -20.44 -1.25
CA THR A 119 3.91 -21.22 -0.03
C THR A 119 2.83 -20.61 0.84
N GLY A 120 2.41 -19.38 0.59
CA GLY A 120 1.37 -18.66 1.32
C GLY A 120 0.18 -18.25 0.44
N THR A 121 -0.49 -17.17 0.82
CA THR A 121 -1.55 -16.53 0.02
C THR A 121 -1.11 -15.15 -0.42
N SER A 122 -1.25 -14.83 -1.71
CA SER A 122 -1.04 -13.48 -2.24
C SER A 122 -2.33 -12.86 -2.80
N TRP A 123 -2.40 -11.53 -2.76
CA TRP A 123 -3.47 -10.77 -3.40
C TRP A 123 -2.92 -10.01 -4.58
N ASP A 124 -3.46 -10.29 -5.77
CA ASP A 124 -3.03 -9.63 -7.00
C ASP A 124 -3.62 -8.20 -7.13
N LYS A 125 -4.82 -7.96 -6.57
CA LYS A 125 -5.53 -6.68 -6.76
C LYS A 125 -5.72 -5.94 -5.44
N VAL A 126 -4.63 -5.44 -4.87
CA VAL A 126 -4.66 -4.56 -3.69
C VAL A 126 -4.50 -3.11 -4.13
N GLU A 127 -5.44 -2.26 -3.71
CA GLU A 127 -5.36 -0.81 -3.92
C GLU A 127 -4.90 -0.07 -2.67
N SER A 128 -3.98 0.86 -2.86
CA SER A 128 -3.65 1.90 -1.90
C SER A 128 -4.83 2.88 -1.73
N VAL A 129 -4.68 3.81 -0.80
CA VAL A 129 -5.66 4.89 -0.55
C VAL A 129 -5.32 6.13 -1.37
N TYR A 130 -6.22 7.11 -1.38
CA TYR A 130 -5.93 8.43 -1.92
C TYR A 130 -5.90 9.50 -0.81
N PRO A 131 -4.83 10.32 -0.73
CA PRO A 131 -3.63 10.24 -1.55
C PRO A 131 -2.75 9.03 -1.21
N ALA A 132 -2.04 8.52 -2.22
CA ALA A 132 -1.03 7.46 -2.06
C ALA A 132 0.25 8.05 -1.50
N ASP A 133 0.14 8.54 -0.27
CA ASP A 133 1.18 9.21 0.51
C ASP A 133 1.56 8.31 1.70
N THR A 134 2.85 8.16 1.99
CA THR A 134 3.32 7.27 3.06
C THR A 134 2.60 7.52 4.40
N LYS A 135 2.42 8.78 4.84
CA LYS A 135 1.74 9.05 6.12
C LYS A 135 0.27 8.62 6.06
N ALA A 136 -0.42 8.99 4.98
CA ALA A 136 -1.82 8.64 4.80
C ALA A 136 -2.03 7.11 4.73
N CYS A 137 -1.15 6.42 4.00
CA CYS A 137 -1.22 4.97 3.82
C CYS A 137 -0.90 4.21 5.11
N PHE A 138 0.12 4.62 5.88
CA PHE A 138 0.41 4.02 7.18
C PHE A 138 -0.74 4.22 8.19
N CYS A 139 -1.33 5.42 8.26
CA CYS A 139 -2.54 5.63 9.05
C CYS A 139 -3.67 4.71 8.60
N SER A 140 -3.87 4.54 7.29
CA SER A 140 -4.90 3.65 6.73
C SER A 140 -4.64 2.16 7.02
N LEU A 141 -3.38 1.71 6.94
CA LEU A 141 -2.96 0.34 7.29
C LEU A 141 -3.28 0.00 8.74
N LEU A 142 -3.07 0.97 9.65
CA LEU A 142 -3.15 0.77 11.10
C LEU A 142 -4.53 1.02 11.70
N THR A 143 -5.30 1.95 11.13
CA THR A 143 -6.70 2.22 11.55
C THR A 143 -7.70 1.36 10.79
N GLY A 144 -7.32 0.85 9.62
CA GLY A 144 -8.21 0.16 8.70
C GLY A 144 -9.26 1.09 8.06
N THR A 145 -9.03 2.40 8.07
CA THR A 145 -9.96 3.41 7.50
C THR A 145 -9.27 4.31 6.48
N TYR A 146 -10.03 5.13 5.76
CA TYR A 146 -9.53 5.97 4.69
C TYR A 146 -9.07 7.37 5.18
N PRO A 147 -8.24 8.10 4.40
CA PRO A 147 -7.83 9.46 4.74
C PRO A 147 -8.99 10.44 4.99
N SER A 148 -10.11 10.25 4.28
CA SER A 148 -11.36 10.98 4.51
C SER A 148 -11.90 10.87 5.94
N GLU A 149 -11.55 9.83 6.69
CA GLU A 149 -12.00 9.55 8.06
C GLU A 149 -10.93 9.91 9.10
N HIS A 150 -9.68 9.51 8.85
CA HIS A 150 -8.58 9.74 9.79
C HIS A 150 -7.88 11.11 9.62
N GLN A 151 -8.25 11.88 8.59
CA GLN A 151 -7.85 13.29 8.39
C GLN A 151 -6.34 13.55 8.20
N ILE A 152 -5.55 12.49 7.94
CA ILE A 152 -4.12 12.57 7.59
C ILE A 152 -4.02 12.43 6.08
N ASN A 153 -3.91 13.57 5.40
CA ASN A 153 -4.14 13.66 3.95
C ASN A 153 -2.92 14.12 3.15
N SER A 154 -1.77 14.41 3.76
CA SER A 154 -0.52 14.67 3.02
C SER A 154 0.69 14.74 3.95
N HIS A 155 1.87 14.52 3.40
CA HIS A 155 3.15 14.84 4.04
C HIS A 155 3.40 16.34 4.24
N LEU A 156 2.74 17.22 3.47
CA LEU A 156 2.97 18.68 3.42
C LEU A 156 2.17 19.49 4.47
N GLY A 157 1.31 18.84 5.26
CA GLY A 157 0.49 19.51 6.26
C GLY A 157 1.19 19.77 7.60
N ILE A 158 0.60 20.65 8.42
CA ILE A 158 0.93 20.81 9.85
C ILE A 158 0.85 19.44 10.52
N ARG A 159 1.84 19.08 11.36
CA ARG A 159 1.87 17.82 12.11
C ARG A 159 0.54 17.63 12.84
N ARG A 160 -0.29 16.71 12.34
CA ARG A 160 -1.54 16.29 12.96
C ARG A 160 -1.29 14.96 13.64
N THR A 161 -1.53 14.90 14.94
CA THR A 161 -1.62 13.64 15.67
C THR A 161 -2.79 12.83 15.12
N LEU A 162 -2.64 11.52 15.03
CA LEU A 162 -3.73 10.64 14.63
C LEU A 162 -4.77 10.56 15.76
N GLU A 163 -5.99 11.01 15.49
CA GLU A 163 -7.09 11.02 16.48
C GLU A 163 -8.05 9.82 16.33
N ARG A 164 -7.64 8.79 15.57
CA ARG A 164 -8.44 7.59 15.33
C ARG A 164 -7.78 6.38 15.98
N GLU A 165 -8.62 5.47 16.45
CA GLU A 165 -8.17 4.22 17.06
C GLU A 165 -7.43 3.37 16.01
N THR A 166 -6.28 2.87 16.41
CA THR A 166 -5.40 2.00 15.64
C THR A 166 -5.48 0.58 16.17
N ILE A 167 -4.91 -0.36 15.42
CA ILE A 167 -4.70 -1.73 15.92
C ILE A 167 -3.85 -1.76 17.19
N PHE A 168 -2.92 -0.82 17.40
CA PHE A 168 -2.11 -0.75 18.62
C PHE A 168 -2.93 -0.37 19.84
N ASP A 169 -3.87 0.57 19.70
CA ASP A 169 -4.80 0.95 20.77
C ASP A 169 -5.67 -0.24 21.20
N VAL A 170 -6.19 -0.97 20.22
CA VAL A 170 -7.00 -2.17 20.45
C VAL A 170 -6.19 -3.26 21.15
N LEU A 171 -4.97 -3.52 20.69
CA LEU A 171 -4.08 -4.51 21.31
C LEU A 171 -3.80 -4.16 22.77
N GLN A 172 -3.49 -2.89 23.05
CA GLN A 172 -3.28 -2.41 24.41
C GLN A 172 -4.52 -2.59 25.28
N GLN A 173 -5.72 -2.23 24.79
CA GLN A 173 -6.98 -2.43 25.50
C GLN A 173 -7.25 -3.92 25.80
N ALA A 174 -6.77 -4.82 24.94
CA ALA A 174 -6.84 -6.27 25.11
C ALA A 174 -5.69 -6.86 25.93
N GLY A 175 -4.77 -6.04 26.47
CA GLY A 175 -3.62 -6.48 27.24
C GLY A 175 -2.52 -7.16 26.42
N LYS A 176 -2.47 -6.91 25.10
CA LYS A 176 -1.43 -7.40 24.18
C LYS A 176 -0.45 -6.28 23.83
N LEU A 177 0.78 -6.66 23.53
CA LEU A 177 1.84 -5.76 23.12
C LEU A 177 1.92 -5.68 21.59
N GLY A 178 1.92 -4.44 21.07
CA GLY A 178 2.18 -4.17 19.67
C GLY A 178 3.28 -3.13 19.51
N THR A 179 4.18 -3.35 18.56
CA THR A 179 5.37 -2.53 18.31
C THR A 179 5.46 -2.09 16.86
N ILE A 180 5.93 -0.86 16.64
CA ILE A 180 6.18 -0.30 15.31
C ILE A 180 7.59 0.24 15.20
N LEU A 181 8.31 -0.27 14.19
CA LEU A 181 9.59 0.22 13.73
C LEU A 181 9.38 0.96 12.41
N ALA A 182 9.31 2.28 12.51
CA ALA A 182 9.06 3.17 11.37
C ALA A 182 9.86 4.48 11.52
N GLU A 183 10.05 5.18 10.40
CA GLU A 183 10.74 6.48 10.41
C GLU A 183 10.02 7.51 11.30
N GLU A 184 10.76 8.51 11.76
CA GLU A 184 10.25 9.58 12.63
C GLU A 184 8.94 10.20 12.12
N ARG A 185 8.82 10.44 10.81
CA ARG A 185 7.63 11.07 10.22
C ARG A 185 6.34 10.26 10.38
N ILE A 186 6.46 8.95 10.60
CA ILE A 186 5.36 8.02 10.85
C ILE A 186 5.16 7.83 12.35
N SER A 187 6.23 7.51 13.08
CA SER A 187 6.14 7.30 14.54
C SER A 187 5.64 8.54 15.28
N CYS A 188 5.97 9.75 14.80
CA CYS A 188 5.53 11.01 15.40
C CYS A 188 4.03 11.31 15.29
N LEU A 189 3.27 10.50 14.54
CA LEU A 189 1.81 10.61 14.38
C LEU A 189 1.04 9.95 15.52
N PHE A 190 1.69 9.09 16.29
CA PHE A 190 1.08 8.34 17.39
C PHE A 190 1.50 8.95 18.73
N ASP A 191 0.65 8.83 19.75
CA ASP A 191 0.89 9.45 21.07
C ASP A 191 2.02 8.72 21.83
N GLU A 192 3.05 9.47 22.25
CA GLU A 192 4.20 8.99 23.03
C GLU A 192 3.78 8.33 24.35
N LYS A 193 2.63 8.72 24.92
CA LYS A 193 2.12 8.18 26.19
C LYS A 193 1.35 6.88 26.04
N ALA A 194 0.94 6.51 24.83
CA ALA A 194 0.00 5.43 24.63
C ALA A 194 0.66 4.08 24.35
N HIS A 195 1.95 3.96 24.00
CA HIS A 195 2.50 2.66 23.61
C HIS A 195 3.98 2.47 23.98
N HIS A 196 4.31 1.31 24.57
CA HIS A 196 5.65 0.89 25.02
C HIS A 196 6.65 0.60 23.88
N ALA A 197 6.39 1.07 22.66
CA ALA A 197 6.83 0.33 21.47
C ALA A 197 7.15 1.22 20.25
N TYR A 198 7.80 2.35 20.52
CA TYR A 198 8.32 3.24 19.47
C TYR A 198 9.84 3.33 19.59
N VAL A 199 10.54 2.90 18.55
CA VAL A 199 11.93 3.31 18.35
C VAL A 199 11.90 4.49 17.38
N GLN A 200 12.14 5.69 17.92
CA GLN A 200 12.39 6.87 17.12
C GLN A 200 13.78 6.72 16.50
N GLU A 201 13.83 6.23 15.27
CA GLU A 201 15.08 6.20 14.52
C GLU A 201 15.25 7.49 13.72
N SER A 202 16.47 8.04 13.77
CA SER A 202 16.99 8.91 12.70
C SER A 202 16.92 8.15 11.35
N GLN A 203 17.19 8.80 10.21
CA GLN A 203 17.21 8.07 8.93
C GLN A 203 18.29 6.98 8.94
N GLN A 204 17.89 5.78 9.36
CA GLN A 204 18.72 4.59 9.45
C GLN A 204 18.34 3.65 8.30
N PRO A 205 19.35 3.00 7.70
CA PRO A 205 19.13 2.03 6.63
C PRO A 205 18.36 0.81 7.14
N ASP A 206 17.69 0.13 6.21
CA ASP A 206 16.79 -0.98 6.53
C ASP A 206 17.47 -2.15 7.27
N ASN A 207 18.77 -2.39 7.07
CA ASN A 207 19.51 -3.44 7.79
C ASN A 207 19.56 -3.16 9.31
N TYR A 208 19.79 -1.91 9.71
CA TYR A 208 19.78 -1.53 11.13
C TYR A 208 18.40 -1.77 11.75
N ARG A 209 17.34 -1.46 11.01
CA ARG A 209 15.97 -1.66 11.48
C ARG A 209 15.60 -3.13 11.64
N ILE A 210 16.10 -4.00 10.76
CA ILE A 210 15.95 -5.46 10.92
C ILE A 210 16.70 -5.97 12.16
N GLU A 211 17.89 -5.44 12.44
CA GLU A 211 18.62 -5.76 13.67
C GLU A 211 17.84 -5.32 14.93
N GLN A 212 17.27 -4.11 14.92
CA GLN A 212 16.40 -3.63 16.00
C GLN A 212 15.13 -4.47 16.15
N ALA A 213 14.52 -4.90 15.04
CA ALA A 213 13.37 -5.80 15.07
C ALA A 213 13.70 -7.10 15.80
N ILE A 214 14.85 -7.71 15.51
CA ILE A 214 15.31 -8.93 16.18
C ILE A 214 15.54 -8.69 17.68
N GLN A 215 16.14 -7.55 18.06
CA GLN A 215 16.35 -7.20 19.47
C GLN A 215 15.04 -7.06 20.24
N ILE A 216 14.04 -6.38 19.66
CA ILE A 216 12.70 -6.24 20.26
C ILE A 216 12.01 -7.60 20.40
N ILE A 217 12.17 -8.49 19.43
CA ILE A 217 11.58 -9.84 19.48
C ILE A 217 12.21 -10.69 20.59
N ASP A 218 13.49 -10.49 20.88
CA ASP A 218 14.21 -11.16 21.96
C ASP A 218 13.82 -10.60 23.33
N GLN A 219 13.73 -9.27 23.45
CA GLN A 219 13.48 -8.58 24.72
C GLN A 219 11.99 -8.54 25.11
N ASP A 220 11.15 -8.07 24.20
CA ASP A 220 9.74 -7.75 24.48
C ASP A 220 8.79 -8.78 23.86
N ASN A 221 9.19 -9.40 22.75
CA ASN A 221 8.46 -10.46 22.05
C ASN A 221 6.96 -10.13 21.78
N PRO A 222 6.65 -9.01 21.11
CA PRO A 222 5.27 -8.51 20.97
C PRO A 222 4.36 -9.44 20.16
N GLU A 223 3.05 -9.41 20.44
CA GLU A 223 2.03 -10.09 19.63
C GLU A 223 1.87 -9.48 18.23
N PHE A 224 2.21 -8.20 18.07
CA PHE A 224 2.23 -7.55 16.76
C PHE A 224 3.50 -6.72 16.58
N LEU A 225 4.22 -6.94 15.48
CA LEU A 225 5.38 -6.13 15.10
C LEU A 225 5.22 -5.64 13.67
N LEU A 226 5.26 -4.32 13.49
CA LEU A 226 5.38 -3.68 12.18
C LEU A 226 6.82 -3.25 11.95
N VAL A 227 7.38 -3.57 10.79
CA VAL A 227 8.70 -3.09 10.32
C VAL A 227 8.54 -2.39 8.97
N GLN A 228 8.90 -1.11 8.91
CA GLN A 228 8.93 -0.33 7.67
C GLN A 228 10.28 -0.46 6.96
N MET A 229 10.25 -0.89 5.70
CA MET A 229 11.41 -0.87 4.80
C MET A 229 11.37 0.41 3.96
N THR A 230 12.37 1.27 4.09
CA THR A 230 12.40 2.63 3.55
C THR A 230 13.32 2.83 2.35
N ASP A 231 14.32 1.97 2.17
CA ASP A 231 15.38 2.20 1.18
C ASP A 231 14.82 2.24 -0.25
N ILE A 232 13.81 1.41 -0.56
CA ILE A 232 13.14 1.37 -1.87
C ILE A 232 12.53 2.74 -2.18
N TYR A 233 11.76 3.29 -1.25
CA TYR A 233 11.12 4.60 -1.39
C TYR A 233 12.16 5.72 -1.52
N GLN A 234 13.21 5.73 -0.69
CA GLN A 234 14.26 6.74 -0.76
C GLN A 234 14.98 6.72 -2.11
N THR A 235 15.27 5.53 -2.64
CA THR A 235 15.86 5.36 -3.98
C THR A 235 14.89 5.83 -5.07
N GLY A 236 13.60 5.52 -4.92
CA GLY A 236 12.54 5.96 -5.84
C GLY A 236 12.39 7.48 -5.90
N ILE A 237 12.53 8.18 -4.78
CA ILE A 237 12.54 9.64 -4.77
C ILE A 237 13.76 10.19 -5.50
N ALA A 238 14.93 9.58 -5.29
CA ALA A 238 16.20 10.07 -5.83
C ALA A 238 16.31 9.90 -7.36
N CYS A 239 15.95 8.74 -7.91
CA CYS A 239 16.12 8.44 -9.35
C CYS A 239 14.85 7.97 -10.09
N GLY A 240 13.71 7.83 -9.39
CA GLY A 240 12.45 7.35 -9.96
C GLY A 240 12.43 5.83 -10.15
N VAL A 241 11.25 5.22 -10.32
CA VAL A 241 11.16 3.76 -10.49
C VAL A 241 11.82 3.22 -11.76
N SER A 242 12.27 4.09 -12.67
CA SER A 242 12.90 3.69 -13.94
C SER A 242 14.39 3.34 -13.81
N CYS A 243 15.06 3.71 -12.71
CA CYS A 243 16.48 3.44 -12.50
C CYS A 243 16.75 1.99 -12.09
N ASP A 244 17.93 1.47 -12.44
CA ASP A 244 18.33 0.09 -12.13
C ASP A 244 18.60 -0.06 -10.62
N GLU A 245 19.06 1.03 -9.97
CA GLU A 245 19.27 1.11 -8.53
C GLU A 245 17.99 0.84 -7.74
N TYR A 246 16.82 1.21 -8.27
CA TYR A 246 15.53 0.94 -7.63
C TYR A 246 15.22 -0.56 -7.60
N VAL A 247 15.48 -1.28 -8.71
CA VAL A 247 15.30 -2.74 -8.80
C VAL A 247 16.33 -3.47 -7.93
N GLU A 248 17.58 -3.01 -7.96
CA GLU A 248 18.62 -3.55 -7.09
C GLU A 248 18.27 -3.38 -5.62
N LYS A 249 17.64 -2.26 -5.25
CA LYS A 249 17.20 -2.07 -3.88
C LYS A 249 16.08 -3.04 -3.48
N ILE A 250 15.16 -3.36 -4.38
CA ILE A 250 14.15 -4.41 -4.17
C ILE A 250 14.83 -5.77 -3.91
N ASN A 251 15.84 -6.14 -4.71
CA ASN A 251 16.59 -7.39 -4.51
C ASN A 251 17.27 -7.45 -3.12
N GLN A 252 17.87 -6.34 -2.68
CA GLN A 252 18.50 -6.25 -1.37
C GLN A 252 17.47 -6.37 -0.24
N THR A 253 16.31 -5.73 -0.39
CA THR A 253 15.21 -5.84 0.58
C THR A 253 14.69 -7.28 0.66
N ASP A 254 14.55 -8.01 -0.45
CA ASP A 254 14.18 -9.44 -0.44
C ASP A 254 15.15 -10.28 0.43
N GLN A 255 16.45 -10.09 0.24
CA GLN A 255 17.48 -10.78 1.04
C GLN A 255 17.39 -10.44 2.53
N MET A 256 17.17 -9.18 2.88
CA MET A 256 17.01 -8.75 4.28
C MET A 256 15.78 -9.39 4.93
N ILE A 257 14.65 -9.45 4.22
CA ILE A 257 13.43 -10.07 4.73
C ILE A 257 13.62 -11.59 4.86
N ALA A 258 14.33 -12.23 3.92
CA ALA A 258 14.68 -13.64 4.01
C ALA A 258 15.50 -13.95 5.28
N GLN A 259 16.52 -13.14 5.56
CA GLN A 259 17.36 -13.26 6.76
C GLN A 259 16.53 -13.05 8.03
N PHE A 260 15.66 -12.04 8.04
CA PHE A 260 14.76 -11.78 9.17
C PHE A 260 13.82 -12.96 9.42
N TYR A 261 13.12 -13.43 8.39
CA TYR A 261 12.22 -14.59 8.46
C TYR A 261 12.94 -15.84 8.97
N HIS A 262 14.14 -16.13 8.44
CA HIS A 262 14.92 -17.28 8.85
C HIS A 262 15.40 -17.18 10.31
N THR A 263 15.73 -15.97 10.77
CA THR A 263 16.04 -15.72 12.19
C THR A 263 14.84 -16.00 13.07
N LEU A 264 13.64 -15.56 12.67
CA LEU A 264 12.39 -15.88 13.38
C LEU A 264 12.12 -17.39 13.42
N ASP A 265 12.35 -18.13 12.33
CA ASP A 265 12.22 -19.59 12.28
C ASP A 265 13.16 -20.27 13.27
N LYS A 266 14.44 -19.87 13.26
CA LYS A 266 15.47 -20.41 14.18
C LYS A 266 15.13 -20.16 15.64
N LEU A 267 14.55 -19.00 15.96
CA LEU A 267 14.11 -18.65 17.30
C LEU A 267 12.76 -19.30 17.69
N GLY A 268 12.13 -20.07 16.78
CA GLY A 268 10.81 -20.66 17.00
C GLY A 268 9.67 -19.64 17.07
N LYS A 269 9.92 -18.39 16.66
CA LYS A 269 8.99 -17.27 16.76
C LYS A 269 7.92 -17.28 15.66
N LEU A 270 8.12 -18.09 14.62
CA LEU A 270 7.12 -18.34 13.58
C LEU A 270 6.08 -19.40 13.96
N ASN A 271 6.27 -20.11 15.08
CA ASN A 271 5.27 -21.04 15.60
C ASN A 271 4.00 -20.26 15.97
N GLN A 272 2.86 -20.65 15.41
CA GLN A 272 1.58 -19.96 15.62
C GLN A 272 1.63 -18.47 15.23
N ALA A 273 2.48 -18.09 14.29
CA ALA A 273 2.56 -16.73 13.78
C ALA A 273 2.06 -16.63 12.33
N VAL A 274 1.70 -15.41 11.94
CA VAL A 274 1.49 -15.02 10.55
C VAL A 274 2.50 -13.94 10.18
N PHE A 275 3.20 -14.17 9.07
CA PHE A 275 4.13 -13.24 8.46
C PHE A 275 3.46 -12.59 7.24
N ILE A 276 3.34 -11.27 7.25
CA ILE A 276 2.68 -10.47 6.23
C ILE A 276 3.72 -9.56 5.60
N VAL A 277 3.79 -9.57 4.27
CA VAL A 277 4.55 -8.59 3.49
C VAL A 277 3.57 -7.81 2.63
N CYS A 278 3.59 -6.49 2.70
CA CYS A 278 2.80 -5.66 1.81
C CYS A 278 3.53 -4.39 1.40
N SER A 279 2.96 -3.65 0.45
CA SER A 279 3.36 -2.27 0.17
C SER A 279 2.21 -1.32 0.49
N ASP A 280 2.54 -0.15 1.02
CA ASP A 280 1.60 0.90 1.40
C ASP A 280 1.05 1.64 0.18
N HIS A 281 1.94 1.99 -0.75
CA HIS A 281 1.63 2.48 -2.09
C HIS A 281 2.72 2.06 -3.08
N GLY A 282 2.41 2.06 -4.37
CA GLY A 282 3.46 1.97 -5.38
C GLY A 282 4.16 3.32 -5.57
N GLU A 283 5.21 3.35 -6.38
CA GLU A 283 5.92 4.59 -6.70
C GLU A 283 5.92 4.84 -8.22
N ALA A 284 6.00 6.11 -8.61
CA ALA A 284 6.15 6.53 -10.00
C ALA A 284 7.47 7.31 -10.16
N THR A 285 7.44 8.57 -10.56
CA THR A 285 8.65 9.40 -10.70
C THR A 285 8.61 10.57 -9.73
N GLY A 286 9.37 10.53 -8.64
CA GLY A 286 9.43 11.58 -7.60
C GLY A 286 8.89 11.09 -6.26
N MET A 287 8.30 11.97 -5.44
CA MET A 287 7.60 11.58 -4.21
C MET A 287 6.14 11.21 -4.50
N GLY A 288 5.63 10.12 -3.92
CA GLY A 288 4.19 9.79 -3.92
C GLY A 288 3.32 10.90 -3.30
N GLY A 289 2.00 10.67 -3.26
CA GLY A 289 1.06 11.59 -2.61
C GLY A 289 0.76 12.89 -3.37
N ARG A 290 0.97 12.90 -4.70
CA ARG A 290 0.64 14.03 -5.57
C ARG A 290 -0.86 14.11 -5.92
N VAL A 291 -1.26 15.23 -6.51
CA VAL A 291 -2.68 15.59 -6.81
C VAL A 291 -3.38 14.54 -7.69
N HIS A 292 -2.65 13.84 -8.55
CA HIS A 292 -3.21 12.69 -9.28
C HIS A 292 -2.67 11.38 -8.69
N LEU A 293 -3.48 10.33 -8.78
CA LEU A 293 -3.06 8.97 -8.45
C LEU A 293 -2.81 8.19 -9.73
N SER A 294 -1.55 7.89 -10.04
CA SER A 294 -1.23 7.05 -11.19
C SER A 294 -1.54 5.58 -10.93
N HIS A 295 -1.67 4.79 -12.00
CA HIS A 295 -1.81 3.33 -11.88
C HIS A 295 -0.65 2.69 -11.10
N LYS A 296 0.57 3.23 -11.29
CA LYS A 296 1.80 2.77 -10.66
C LYS A 296 1.85 3.03 -9.16
N GLU A 297 1.18 4.08 -8.68
CA GLU A 297 1.07 4.40 -7.25
C GLU A 297 -0.12 3.66 -6.60
N ARG A 298 -1.17 3.37 -7.38
CA ARG A 298 -2.44 2.84 -6.90
C ARG A 298 -2.39 1.38 -6.48
N TYR A 299 -1.70 0.52 -7.22
CA TYR A 299 -1.73 -0.94 -7.00
C TYR A 299 -0.49 -1.41 -6.25
N THR A 300 -0.72 -2.22 -5.21
CA THR A 300 0.33 -2.75 -4.33
C THR A 300 0.29 -4.26 -4.26
N SER A 301 1.32 -4.84 -3.64
CA SER A 301 1.42 -6.27 -3.35
C SER A 301 1.06 -6.55 -1.90
N LEU A 302 0.43 -7.69 -1.63
CA LEU A 302 0.18 -8.20 -0.28
C LEU A 302 0.30 -9.72 -0.29
N ILE A 303 1.09 -10.25 0.63
CA ILE A 303 1.35 -11.68 0.81
C ILE A 303 1.19 -12.00 2.30
N MET A 304 0.47 -13.07 2.62
CA MET A 304 0.41 -13.65 3.96
C MET A 304 0.97 -15.07 3.92
N HIS A 305 1.72 -15.44 4.95
CA HIS A 305 2.28 -16.78 5.13
C HIS A 305 2.26 -17.16 6.61
N GLY A 306 2.06 -18.45 6.92
CA GLY A 306 2.14 -18.96 8.28
C GLY A 306 0.85 -19.63 8.74
N THR A 307 0.62 -19.59 10.05
CA THR A 307 -0.46 -20.33 10.71
C THR A 307 -1.82 -19.84 10.23
N SER A 308 -2.74 -20.76 9.95
CA SER A 308 -4.09 -20.45 9.45
C SER A 308 -4.14 -19.78 8.07
N ILE A 309 -3.05 -19.79 7.29
CA ILE A 309 -3.01 -19.21 5.94
C ILE A 309 -3.00 -20.32 4.88
N HIS A 310 -3.79 -20.17 3.81
CA HIS A 310 -3.76 -21.09 2.68
C HIS A 310 -2.40 -21.04 1.97
N ARG A 311 -1.95 -22.19 1.47
CA ARG A 311 -0.69 -22.32 0.71
C ARG A 311 -0.96 -22.26 -0.79
N GLY A 312 -0.09 -21.57 -1.54
CA GLY A 312 -0.14 -21.48 -3.00
C GLY A 312 -1.40 -20.81 -3.57
N LYS A 313 -2.10 -19.99 -2.77
CA LYS A 313 -3.36 -19.37 -3.18
C LYS A 313 -3.12 -17.95 -3.69
N ILE A 314 -3.65 -17.66 -4.88
CA ILE A 314 -3.66 -16.30 -5.43
C ILE A 314 -5.09 -15.78 -5.42
N VAL A 315 -5.33 -14.73 -4.66
CA VAL A 315 -6.64 -14.08 -4.54
C VAL A 315 -6.72 -12.94 -5.54
N THR A 316 -7.72 -13.01 -6.42
CA THR A 316 -7.96 -12.02 -7.50
C THR A 316 -9.09 -11.04 -7.17
N THR A 317 -9.77 -11.22 -6.04
CA THR A 317 -10.76 -10.26 -5.54
C THR A 317 -10.08 -8.95 -5.17
N LYS A 318 -10.72 -7.84 -5.57
CA LYS A 318 -10.21 -6.52 -5.27
C LYS A 318 -10.25 -6.26 -3.76
N ARG A 319 -9.11 -5.84 -3.21
CA ARG A 319 -8.92 -5.46 -1.80
C ARG A 319 -8.20 -4.13 -1.71
N SER A 320 -8.07 -3.61 -0.50
CA SER A 320 -7.36 -2.37 -0.24
C SER A 320 -6.54 -2.50 1.04
N ILE A 321 -5.48 -1.71 1.16
CA ILE A 321 -4.60 -1.70 2.35
C ILE A 321 -5.37 -1.46 3.66
N VAL A 322 -6.55 -0.82 3.61
CA VAL A 322 -7.43 -0.64 4.77
C VAL A 322 -7.94 -1.96 5.37
N SER A 323 -7.82 -3.08 4.66
CA SER A 323 -8.14 -4.42 5.16
C SER A 323 -7.12 -4.96 6.18
N VAL A 324 -5.92 -4.38 6.25
CA VAL A 324 -4.82 -4.92 7.05
C VAL A 324 -5.11 -4.88 8.55
N ALA A 325 -5.52 -3.73 9.11
CA ALA A 325 -5.83 -3.61 10.54
C ALA A 325 -6.91 -4.62 11.01
N ALA A 326 -8.03 -4.72 10.27
CA ALA A 326 -9.10 -5.65 10.60
C ALA A 326 -8.63 -7.12 10.49
N THR A 327 -7.75 -7.41 9.53
CA THR A 327 -7.15 -8.74 9.37
C THR A 327 -6.24 -9.10 10.54
N ILE A 328 -5.40 -8.18 10.99
CA ILE A 328 -4.52 -8.39 12.16
C ILE A 328 -5.36 -8.59 13.42
N ALA A 329 -6.37 -7.75 13.65
CA ALA A 329 -7.29 -7.89 14.78
C ALA A 329 -7.99 -9.25 14.78
N TYR A 330 -8.46 -9.69 13.60
CA TYR A 330 -9.09 -11.01 13.44
C TYR A 330 -8.13 -12.16 13.73
N LEU A 331 -6.87 -12.07 13.30
CA LEU A 331 -5.86 -13.10 13.57
C LEU A 331 -5.52 -13.18 15.07
N LEU A 332 -5.33 -12.03 15.72
CA LEU A 332 -4.93 -11.93 17.12
C LEU A 332 -6.08 -12.02 18.13
N ALA A 333 -7.31 -12.27 17.66
CA ALA A 333 -8.51 -12.42 18.47
C ALA A 333 -8.83 -11.18 19.34
N VAL A 334 -8.65 -9.99 18.79
CA VAL A 334 -8.98 -8.72 19.45
C VAL A 334 -10.11 -7.99 18.71
N PRO A 335 -10.82 -7.03 19.35
CA PRO A 335 -11.81 -6.21 18.67
C PRO A 335 -11.23 -5.50 17.43
N TYR A 336 -12.07 -5.07 16.49
CA TYR A 336 -11.59 -4.22 15.39
C TYR A 336 -11.43 -2.78 15.86
N PRO A 337 -10.49 -1.99 15.29
CA PRO A 337 -10.49 -0.55 15.49
C PRO A 337 -11.85 0.05 15.12
N LYS A 338 -12.40 0.92 15.98
CA LYS A 338 -13.79 1.43 15.88
C LYS A 338 -14.19 1.95 14.50
N GLN A 339 -13.28 2.63 13.80
CA GLN A 339 -13.54 3.24 12.49
C GLN A 339 -13.02 2.39 11.32
N ALA A 340 -12.58 1.15 11.55
CA ALA A 340 -12.15 0.27 10.49
C ALA A 340 -13.28 0.07 9.47
N LYS A 341 -12.93 0.12 8.19
CA LYS A 341 -13.83 -0.04 7.04
C LYS A 341 -13.43 -1.21 6.14
N GLY A 342 -12.15 -1.59 6.14
CA GLY A 342 -11.65 -2.71 5.36
C GLY A 342 -12.22 -4.06 5.78
N SER A 343 -12.52 -4.92 4.81
CA SER A 343 -12.93 -6.31 5.08
C SER A 343 -11.74 -7.13 5.56
N VAL A 344 -11.97 -8.04 6.50
CA VAL A 344 -11.00 -9.08 6.86
C VAL A 344 -10.65 -9.90 5.61
N LEU A 345 -9.36 -10.20 5.41
CA LEU A 345 -8.85 -11.01 4.30
C LEU A 345 -9.10 -12.51 4.50
N LEU A 346 -10.36 -12.89 4.78
CA LEU A 346 -10.76 -14.27 5.06
C LEU A 346 -10.43 -15.23 3.91
N GLU A 347 -10.41 -14.74 2.66
CA GLU A 347 -10.14 -15.61 1.52
C GLU A 347 -8.76 -16.25 1.54
N GLY A 348 -7.81 -15.68 2.27
CA GLY A 348 -6.48 -16.29 2.43
C GLY A 348 -6.34 -17.16 3.66
N MET A 349 -7.39 -17.32 4.46
CA MET A 349 -7.31 -18.04 5.73
C MET A 349 -7.98 -19.41 5.64
N ILE A 350 -7.37 -20.39 6.31
CA ILE A 350 -7.97 -21.71 6.55
C ILE A 350 -8.91 -21.56 7.75
N THR A 351 -10.20 -21.80 7.53
CA THR A 351 -11.22 -21.73 8.58
C THR A 351 -11.75 -23.10 8.95
N TYR A 352 -12.13 -23.30 10.22
CA TYR A 352 -12.74 -24.55 10.72
C TYR A 352 -14.04 -24.93 10.01
N GLN A 353 -14.66 -24.03 9.25
CA GLN A 353 -15.91 -24.28 8.52
C GLN A 353 -15.70 -24.80 7.09
N ASN A 354 -14.52 -24.57 6.50
CA ASN A 354 -14.19 -25.12 5.18
C ASN A 354 -13.51 -26.48 5.39
N GLU A 355 -14.31 -27.54 5.42
CA GLU A 355 -13.84 -28.93 5.37
C GLU A 355 -13.14 -29.20 4.02
N ASP A 356 -11.83 -28.99 4.00
CA ASP A 356 -10.89 -29.82 3.24
C ASP A 356 -9.71 -30.06 4.17
N HIS A 357 -9.65 -31.26 4.75
CA HIS A 357 -8.63 -31.68 5.71
C HIS A 357 -7.24 -31.68 5.08
N GLN A 358 -6.58 -30.53 5.05
CA GLN A 358 -5.11 -30.46 5.08
C GLN A 358 -4.73 -29.84 6.43
N LEU A 359 -4.41 -30.72 7.38
CA LEU A 359 -3.79 -30.34 8.65
C LEU A 359 -2.57 -29.43 8.38
N PRO A 360 -2.29 -28.43 9.24
CA PRO A 360 -1.03 -27.71 9.17
C PRO A 360 0.12 -28.72 9.36
N ILE A 361 0.87 -28.97 8.29
CA ILE A 361 2.07 -29.81 8.35
C ILE A 361 3.18 -28.96 8.98
N PHE A 362 3.51 -29.26 10.23
CA PHE A 362 4.76 -28.82 10.82
C PHE A 362 5.91 -29.60 10.18
N GLY A 363 6.75 -28.90 9.41
CA GLY A 363 8.04 -29.40 8.94
C GLY A 363 8.03 -30.04 7.55
N ASN A 364 8.58 -29.33 6.55
CA ASN A 364 9.64 -29.80 5.65
C ASN A 364 9.90 -28.86 4.44
N ASP A 365 9.07 -27.84 4.21
CA ASP A 365 9.33 -26.84 3.17
C ASP A 365 10.15 -25.66 3.71
N LYS A 366 11.31 -25.95 4.31
CA LYS A 366 12.25 -24.91 4.71
C LYS A 366 12.94 -24.33 3.47
N PHE A 367 12.99 -23.00 3.38
CA PHE A 367 13.65 -22.23 2.30
C PHE A 367 15.11 -22.65 2.03
N GLU A 368 15.76 -23.34 2.98
CA GLU A 368 17.13 -23.87 2.88
C GLU A 368 17.38 -24.79 1.65
N GLN A 369 16.35 -25.23 0.94
CA GLN A 369 16.50 -26.03 -0.30
C GLN A 369 16.51 -25.21 -1.61
N ILE A 370 16.45 -23.87 -1.56
CA ILE A 370 16.33 -23.01 -2.77
C ILE A 370 17.44 -21.95 -2.87
N ILE A 371 18.56 -22.10 -2.14
CA ILE A 371 19.76 -21.27 -2.36
C ILE A 371 20.60 -21.82 -3.50
#